data_AF-A0A7K1T1U3-F1
#
_entry.id   AF-A0A7K1T1U3-F1
#
_cell.length_a   1.000
_cell.length_b   1.000
_cell.length_c   1.000
_cell.angle_alpha   90.00
_cell.angle_beta   90.00
_cell.angle_gamma   90.00
#
_symmetry.space_group_name_H-M   'P 1'
#
loop_
_entity.id
_entity.type
_entity.pdbx_description
1 polymer ?
#
loop_
_entity_poly.entity_id
_entity_poly.type
_entity_poly.pdbx_seq_one_letter_code
_entity_poly.pdbx_strand_id
1 'polypeptide(L)'
;MLLNFKFANGQNITQSKHDFSFYVNDVEQLLGNVELSIIVSNDTIKSKRITNSFYFPIIDTSKQFDILLKINGLTFSGQGYKAWVLNKGSKMTFGQITKLNKLESVAKYNGMTKKDNGWEEYSKRFFVINDVYTVEIDNRKRIHELQFLIVSPHNSNSLFTTQKTIK
;
A
#
# COMPACT_ATOMS: atom_id res chain seq x y z
N MET A 1 -23.70 -0.02 -17.51
CA MET A 1 -23.82 1.44 -17.42
C MET A 1 -22.41 1.96 -17.13
N LEU A 2 -21.74 2.54 -18.12
CA LEU A 2 -20.36 3.06 -17.99
C LEU A 2 -20.42 4.44 -17.34
N LEU A 3 -19.85 4.63 -16.15
CA LEU A 3 -19.60 6.00 -15.67
C LEU A 3 -18.44 6.60 -16.48
N ASN A 4 -18.81 7.32 -17.55
CA ASN A 4 -17.89 8.21 -18.24
C ASN A 4 -17.57 9.41 -17.34
N PHE A 5 -16.44 9.37 -16.64
CA PHE A 5 -15.82 10.59 -16.12
C PHE A 5 -15.26 11.38 -17.30
N LYS A 6 -16.11 12.21 -17.92
CA LYS A 6 -15.64 13.24 -18.85
C LYS A 6 -14.82 14.23 -18.04
N PHE A 7 -13.53 14.34 -18.34
CA PHE A 7 -12.75 15.52 -17.98
C PHE A 7 -13.31 16.70 -18.77
N ALA A 8 -14.37 17.31 -18.27
CA ALA A 8 -14.93 18.51 -18.86
C ALA A 8 -13.97 19.67 -18.58
N ASN A 9 -13.45 20.27 -19.65
CA ASN A 9 -12.70 21.52 -19.61
C ASN A 9 -13.45 22.55 -18.74
N GLY A 10 -12.82 23.00 -17.65
CA GLY A 10 -13.26 24.17 -16.88
C GLY A 10 -13.98 23.92 -15.56
N GLN A 11 -14.20 22.67 -15.12
CA GLN A 11 -14.62 22.40 -13.74
C GLN A 11 -13.40 22.05 -12.89
N ASN A 12 -13.21 22.74 -11.76
CA ASN A 12 -12.27 22.33 -10.71
C ASN A 12 -12.77 21.01 -10.12
N ILE A 13 -12.48 19.88 -10.80
CA ILE A 13 -12.67 18.55 -10.22
C ILE A 13 -11.81 18.55 -8.97
N THR A 14 -12.44 18.48 -7.81
CA THR A 14 -11.69 18.33 -6.56
C THR A 14 -10.97 16.99 -6.62
N GLN A 15 -9.64 17.05 -6.58
CA GLN A 15 -8.78 15.89 -6.66
C GLN A 15 -8.14 15.63 -5.30
N SER A 16 -7.95 14.36 -4.98
CA SER A 16 -7.11 13.95 -3.87
C SER A 16 -5.69 13.71 -4.37
N LYS A 17 -4.70 14.21 -3.62
CA LYS A 17 -3.27 13.99 -3.87
C LYS A 17 -2.78 12.83 -3.02
N HIS A 18 -2.05 11.91 -3.66
CA HIS A 18 -1.45 10.76 -3.00
C HIS A 18 0.04 10.73 -3.27
N ASP A 19 0.84 10.85 -2.22
CA ASP A 19 2.29 10.71 -2.32
C ASP A 19 2.64 9.23 -2.35
N PHE A 20 3.59 8.85 -3.21
CA PHE A 20 3.91 7.45 -3.43
C PHE A 20 5.40 7.20 -3.27
N SER A 21 5.75 6.10 -2.62
CA SER A 21 7.13 5.62 -2.51
C SER A 21 7.20 4.12 -2.75
N PHE A 22 8.32 3.69 -3.32
CA PHE A 22 8.58 2.30 -3.69
C PHE A 22 9.87 1.82 -3.03
N TYR A 23 9.81 0.68 -2.35
CA TYR A 23 10.96 0.07 -1.69
C TYR A 23 11.21 -1.34 -2.24
N VAL A 24 12.49 -1.68 -2.40
CA VAL A 24 12.93 -3.06 -2.60
C VAL A 24 13.77 -3.46 -1.40
N ASN A 25 13.24 -4.38 -0.61
CA ASN A 25 13.63 -4.62 0.77
C ASN A 25 13.44 -3.32 1.59
N ASP A 26 14.52 -2.75 2.10
CA ASP A 26 14.57 -1.52 2.90
C ASP A 26 15.07 -0.30 2.12
N VAL A 27 15.41 -0.45 0.83
CA VAL A 27 16.00 0.62 0.02
C VAL A 27 14.95 1.25 -0.87
N GLU A 28 14.75 2.56 -0.73
CA GLU A 28 13.88 3.35 -1.60
C GLU A 28 14.40 3.34 -3.04
N GLN A 29 13.51 3.07 -3.98
CA GLN A 29 13.80 3.01 -5.41
C GLN A 29 13.19 4.22 -6.12
N LEU A 30 13.87 4.64 -7.19
CA LEU A 30 13.28 5.63 -8.10
C LEU A 30 12.02 5.08 -8.75
N LEU A 31 10.97 5.91 -8.79
CA LEU A 31 9.70 5.55 -9.38
C LEU A 31 9.80 5.51 -10.91
N GLY A 32 10.01 4.31 -11.47
CA GLY A 32 9.96 4.03 -12.90
C GLY A 32 8.54 4.11 -13.47
N ASN A 33 8.15 3.15 -14.32
CA ASN A 33 6.79 3.07 -14.84
C ASN A 33 5.84 2.52 -13.78
N VAL A 34 5.01 3.41 -13.24
CA VAL A 34 4.01 3.10 -12.22
C VAL A 34 2.63 3.53 -12.73
N GLU A 35 1.72 2.57 -12.80
CA GLU A 35 0.31 2.82 -13.04
C GLU A 35 -0.47 2.52 -11.75
N LEU A 36 -1.11 3.54 -11.20
CA LEU A 36 -2.02 3.39 -10.07
C LEU A 36 -3.44 3.63 -10.55
N SER A 37 -4.34 2.71 -10.25
CA SER A 37 -5.77 2.80 -10.56
C SER A 37 -6.58 2.40 -9.35
N ILE A 38 -7.84 2.83 -9.33
CA ILE A 38 -8.84 2.32 -8.38
C ILE A 38 -10.00 1.68 -9.12
N ILE A 39 -10.67 0.75 -8.47
CA ILE A 39 -11.91 0.14 -8.95
C ILE A 39 -13.03 0.53 -8.00
N VAL A 40 -14.09 1.16 -8.52
CA VAL A 40 -15.26 1.59 -7.75
C VAL A 40 -16.50 1.08 -8.45
N SER A 41 -17.29 0.20 -7.82
CA SER A 41 -18.52 -0.35 -8.42
C SER A 41 -18.31 -0.94 -9.83
N ASN A 42 -17.17 -1.62 -10.05
CA ASN A 42 -16.70 -2.18 -11.33
C ASN A 42 -16.13 -1.18 -12.35
N ASP A 43 -16.22 0.13 -12.11
CA ASP A 43 -15.56 1.12 -12.96
C ASP A 43 -14.10 1.29 -12.54
N THR A 44 -13.18 1.25 -13.51
CA THR A 44 -11.75 1.50 -13.26
C THR A 44 -11.41 2.95 -13.52
N ILE A 45 -10.92 3.64 -12.50
CA ILE A 45 -10.45 5.03 -12.58
C ILE A 45 -8.93 5.02 -12.52
N LYS A 46 -8.28 5.47 -13.60
CA LYS A 46 -6.82 5.63 -13.62
C LYS A 46 -6.42 6.93 -12.92
N SER A 47 -5.35 6.89 -12.15
CA SER A 47 -4.76 8.11 -11.61
C SER A 47 -4.11 8.95 -12.70
N LYS A 48 -4.00 10.26 -12.42
CA LYS A 48 -3.06 11.14 -13.12
C LYS A 48 -1.78 11.23 -12.28
N ARG A 49 -0.63 10.88 -12.86
CA ARG A 49 0.67 11.05 -12.18
C ARG A 49 1.26 12.43 -12.51
N ILE A 50 1.71 13.13 -11.48
CA ILE A 50 2.53 14.35 -11.59
C ILE A 50 3.71 14.15 -10.64
N THR A 51 4.92 14.10 -11.20
CA THR A 51 6.17 13.76 -10.47
C THR A 51 6.04 12.44 -9.66
N ASN A 52 6.06 12.52 -8.33
CA ASN A 52 5.97 11.38 -7.39
C ASN A 52 4.59 11.26 -6.73
N SER A 53 3.61 12.02 -7.22
CA SER A 53 2.27 12.03 -6.66
C SER A 53 1.24 11.56 -7.69
N PHE A 54 0.23 10.88 -7.20
CA PHE A 54 -0.91 10.40 -7.97
C PHE A 54 -2.16 11.15 -7.55
N TYR A 55 -2.97 11.50 -8.55
CA TYR A 55 -4.17 12.28 -8.37
C TYR A 55 -5.37 11.47 -8.83
N PHE A 56 -6.38 11.42 -7.96
CA PHE A 56 -7.66 10.81 -8.26
C PHE A 56 -8.78 11.84 -8.13
N PRO A 57 -9.88 11.70 -8.88
CA PRO A 57 -11.10 12.42 -8.56
C PRO A 57 -11.62 11.95 -7.18
N ILE A 58 -12.22 12.86 -6.43
CA ILE A 58 -12.99 12.50 -5.24
C ILE A 58 -14.15 11.59 -5.67
N ILE A 59 -14.36 10.50 -4.92
CA ILE A 59 -15.46 9.56 -5.12
C ILE A 59 -16.53 9.71 -4.03
N ASP A 60 -17.71 9.14 -4.25
CA ASP A 60 -18.80 9.11 -3.25
C ASP A 60 -18.32 8.46 -1.94
N THR A 61 -18.52 9.16 -0.82
CA THR A 61 -18.04 8.76 0.51
C THR A 61 -18.70 7.49 1.05
N SER A 62 -19.85 7.11 0.52
CA SER A 62 -20.54 5.85 0.85
C SER A 62 -19.91 4.62 0.20
N LYS A 63 -19.04 4.80 -0.81
CA LYS A 63 -18.46 3.71 -1.60
C LYS A 63 -17.20 3.14 -0.95
N GLN A 64 -16.88 1.93 -1.37
CA GLN A 64 -15.55 1.34 -1.22
C GLN A 64 -14.86 1.31 -2.57
N PHE A 65 -13.53 1.16 -2.52
CA PHE A 65 -12.71 1.03 -3.70
C PHE A 65 -11.61 -0.02 -3.49
N ASP A 66 -11.19 -0.61 -4.59
CA ASP A 66 -9.98 -1.44 -4.65
C ASP A 66 -8.86 -0.63 -5.28
N ILE A 67 -7.62 -0.90 -4.87
CA ILE A 67 -6.41 -0.36 -5.49
C ILE A 67 -5.85 -1.40 -6.46
N LEU A 68 -5.51 -0.97 -7.66
CA LEU A 68 -4.72 -1.74 -8.61
C LEU A 68 -3.43 -0.98 -8.91
N LEU A 69 -2.30 -1.57 -8.54
CA LEU A 69 -0.97 -1.03 -8.77
C LEU A 69 -0.23 -1.91 -9.78
N LYS A 70 0.34 -1.28 -10.80
CA LYS A 70 1.30 -1.91 -11.69
C LYS A 70 2.62 -1.15 -11.62
N ILE A 71 3.70 -1.86 -11.36
CA ILE A 71 5.04 -1.27 -11.25
C ILE A 71 6.07 -2.26 -11.78
N ASN A 72 6.88 -1.85 -12.75
CA ASN A 72 7.96 -2.67 -13.31
C ASN A 72 7.52 -4.11 -13.71
N GLY A 73 6.32 -4.25 -14.29
CA GLY A 73 5.75 -5.54 -14.70
C GLY A 73 5.07 -6.33 -13.57
N LEU A 74 5.21 -5.92 -12.31
CA LEU A 74 4.48 -6.48 -11.17
C LEU A 74 3.06 -5.91 -11.14
N THR A 75 2.10 -6.75 -10.76
CA THR A 75 0.71 -6.34 -10.48
C THR A 75 0.35 -6.70 -9.06
N PHE A 76 -0.12 -5.69 -8.32
CA PHE A 76 -0.57 -5.79 -6.94
C PHE A 76 -1.99 -5.21 -6.82
N SER A 77 -2.83 -5.85 -6.01
CA SER A 77 -4.18 -5.38 -5.73
C SER A 77 -4.45 -5.37 -4.24
N GLY A 78 -5.02 -4.27 -3.74
CA GLY A 78 -5.61 -4.20 -2.40
C GLY A 78 -7.10 -3.94 -2.51
N GLN A 79 -7.91 -4.50 -1.60
CA GLN A 79 -9.38 -4.48 -1.75
C GLN A 79 -10.08 -3.86 -0.55
N GLY A 80 -11.26 -3.30 -0.78
CA GLY A 80 -12.20 -2.91 0.27
C GLY A 80 -11.82 -1.65 1.06
N TYR A 81 -11.07 -0.73 0.47
CA TYR A 81 -10.76 0.54 1.13
C TYR A 81 -11.98 1.47 1.15
N LYS A 82 -12.21 2.17 2.26
CA LYS A 82 -13.30 3.16 2.37
C LYS A 82 -12.94 4.42 1.57
N ALA A 83 -13.90 4.98 0.84
CA ALA A 83 -13.69 6.18 0.00
C ALA A 83 -12.97 7.35 0.69
N TRP A 84 -13.19 7.57 1.99
CA TRP A 84 -12.51 8.64 2.73
C TRP A 84 -10.98 8.50 2.76
N VAL A 85 -10.44 7.27 2.66
CA VAL A 85 -8.99 6.99 2.55
C VAL A 85 -8.43 7.60 1.28
N LEU A 86 -9.19 7.53 0.18
CA LEU A 86 -8.84 8.17 -1.08
C LEU A 86 -9.06 9.69 -1.00
N ASN A 87 -10.27 10.12 -0.67
CA ASN A 87 -10.71 11.51 -0.83
C ASN A 87 -9.89 12.53 -0.02
N LYS A 88 -9.29 12.11 1.10
CA LYS A 88 -8.43 12.98 1.93
C LYS A 88 -6.98 13.07 1.45
N GLY A 89 -6.60 12.26 0.46
CA GLY A 89 -5.20 12.04 0.12
C GLY A 89 -4.51 11.09 1.09
N SER A 90 -3.41 10.48 0.64
CA SER A 90 -2.66 9.52 1.46
C SER A 90 -1.21 9.42 1.02
N LYS A 91 -0.34 9.03 1.93
CA LYS A 91 0.95 8.44 1.59
C LYS A 91 0.76 6.95 1.33
N MET A 92 1.14 6.51 0.15
CA MET A 92 1.13 5.11 -0.28
C MET A 92 2.55 4.60 -0.39
N THR A 93 2.86 3.55 0.35
CA THR A 93 4.18 2.94 0.36
C THR A 93 4.05 1.51 -0.15
N PHE A 94 4.57 1.26 -1.35
CA PHE A 94 4.66 -0.09 -1.91
C PHE A 94 6.04 -0.67 -1.63
N GLY A 95 6.11 -1.94 -1.23
CA GLY A 95 7.38 -2.61 -0.98
C GLY A 95 7.41 -4.03 -1.53
N GLN A 96 8.57 -4.43 -2.03
CA GLN A 96 8.88 -5.78 -2.48
C GLN A 96 10.06 -6.31 -1.65
N ILE A 97 9.84 -7.36 -0.87
CA ILE A 97 10.88 -7.99 -0.05
C ILE A 97 11.26 -9.33 -0.66
N THR A 98 12.51 -9.45 -1.06
CA THR A 98 13.09 -10.71 -1.57
C THR A 98 14.13 -11.30 -0.62
N LYS A 99 14.65 -10.51 0.32
CA LYS A 99 15.62 -10.93 1.34
C LYS A 99 14.95 -11.17 2.69
N LEU A 100 13.90 -11.99 2.73
CA LEU A 100 13.09 -12.21 3.95
C LEU A 100 13.91 -12.74 5.13
N ASN A 101 14.97 -13.50 4.88
CA ASN A 101 15.86 -14.03 5.90
C ASN A 101 16.63 -12.96 6.69
N LYS A 102 16.77 -11.75 6.12
CA LYS A 102 17.44 -10.61 6.77
C LYS A 102 16.52 -9.79 7.65
N LEU A 103 15.20 -9.99 7.57
CA LEU A 103 14.25 -9.23 8.38
C LEU A 103 14.38 -9.59 9.85
N GLU A 104 14.39 -8.56 10.68
CA GLU A 104 14.29 -8.67 12.13
C GLU A 104 12.81 -8.67 12.56
N SER A 105 12.44 -9.60 13.44
CA SER A 105 11.09 -9.62 14.02
C SER A 105 11.00 -8.61 15.16
N VAL A 106 9.79 -8.09 15.40
CA VAL A 106 9.50 -7.17 16.51
C VAL A 106 9.84 -7.82 17.86
N ALA A 107 9.57 -9.12 18.01
CA ALA A 107 9.97 -9.86 19.20
C ALA A 107 11.49 -9.86 19.42
N LYS A 108 12.29 -10.07 18.36
CA LYS A 108 13.75 -10.09 18.44
C LYS A 108 14.31 -8.71 18.78
N TYR A 109 13.81 -7.66 18.10
CA TYR A 109 14.19 -6.27 18.35
C TYR A 109 13.96 -5.87 19.82
N ASN A 110 12.82 -6.28 20.40
CA ASN A 110 12.47 -5.99 21.79
C ASN A 110 13.05 -6.99 22.81
N GLY A 111 13.91 -7.93 22.40
CA GLY A 111 14.51 -8.93 23.30
C GLY A 111 13.51 -9.92 23.91
N MET A 112 12.35 -10.13 23.28
CA MET A 112 11.30 -11.00 23.79
C MET A 112 11.67 -12.49 23.64
N THR A 113 11.23 -13.27 24.62
CA THR A 113 11.35 -14.71 24.72
C THR A 113 9.98 -15.38 24.61
N LYS A 114 9.95 -16.70 24.37
CA LYS A 114 8.70 -17.49 24.28
C LYS A 114 7.81 -17.43 25.53
N LYS A 115 8.35 -16.98 26.67
CA LYS A 115 7.62 -16.84 27.92
C LYS A 115 6.90 -15.50 28.04
N ASP A 116 7.25 -14.53 27.21
CA ASP A 116 6.68 -13.19 27.27
C ASP A 116 5.31 -13.14 26.58
N ASN A 117 4.41 -12.37 27.17
CA ASN A 117 3.07 -12.16 26.62
C ASN A 117 3.17 -11.50 25.24
N GLY A 118 2.42 -12.03 24.27
CA GLY A 118 2.42 -11.53 22.89
C GLY A 118 3.61 -12.01 22.04
N TRP A 119 4.53 -12.82 22.57
CA TRP A 119 5.67 -13.33 21.79
C TRP A 119 5.24 -13.98 20.48
N GLU A 120 4.16 -14.78 20.49
CA GLU A 120 3.71 -15.45 19.27
C GLU A 120 3.34 -14.45 18.16
N GLU A 121 2.62 -13.38 18.50
CA GLU A 121 2.24 -12.32 17.55
C GLU A 121 3.48 -11.55 17.08
N TYR A 122 4.28 -11.03 18.01
CA TYR A 122 5.44 -10.20 17.68
C TYR A 122 6.58 -10.98 17.02
N SER A 123 6.62 -12.31 17.16
CA SER A 123 7.58 -13.16 16.46
C SER A 123 7.27 -13.33 14.97
N LYS A 124 6.01 -13.12 14.58
CA LYS A 124 5.53 -13.18 13.19
C LYS A 124 5.49 -11.79 12.53
N ARG A 125 5.62 -10.72 13.31
CA ARG A 125 5.68 -9.33 12.84
C ARG A 125 7.13 -8.93 12.56
N PHE A 126 7.42 -8.41 11.37
CA PHE A 126 8.76 -8.06 10.91
C PHE A 126 8.83 -6.61 10.48
N PHE A 127 9.94 -5.94 10.78
CA PHE A 127 10.24 -4.62 10.24
C PHE A 127 10.58 -4.71 8.76
N VAL A 128 10.07 -3.78 7.95
CA VAL A 128 10.22 -3.82 6.48
C VAL A 128 10.81 -2.57 5.86
N ILE A 129 10.67 -1.41 6.51
CA ILE A 129 11.21 -0.13 6.03
C ILE A 129 11.66 0.67 7.24
N ASN A 130 12.97 0.96 7.29
CA ASN A 130 13.63 1.83 8.28
C ASN A 130 13.21 1.57 9.73
N ASP A 131 12.90 0.33 10.09
CA ASP A 131 12.37 -0.06 11.41
C ASP A 131 11.09 0.67 11.87
N VAL A 132 10.39 1.32 10.93
CA VAL A 132 9.14 2.06 11.21
C VAL A 132 7.92 1.20 10.85
N TYR A 133 7.92 0.62 9.65
CA TYR A 133 6.79 -0.16 9.18
C TYR A 133 6.99 -1.63 9.46
N THR A 134 5.90 -2.30 9.83
CA THR A 134 5.91 -3.74 10.06
C THR A 134 4.84 -4.45 9.23
N VAL A 135 5.10 -5.71 8.92
CA VAL A 135 4.15 -6.63 8.28
C VAL A 135 4.20 -7.98 8.97
N GLU A 136 3.11 -8.73 8.89
CA GLU A 136 3.03 -10.06 9.47
C GLU A 136 3.35 -11.11 8.42
N ILE A 137 4.30 -12.00 8.72
CA ILE A 137 4.80 -13.01 7.76
C ILE A 137 4.68 -14.39 8.37
N ASP A 138 3.65 -15.12 7.94
CA ASP A 138 3.50 -16.53 8.29
C ASP A 138 4.45 -17.41 7.48
N ASN A 139 5.10 -18.35 8.18
CA ASN A 139 5.96 -19.37 7.58
C ASN A 139 6.99 -18.82 6.57
N ARG A 140 7.73 -17.79 7.01
CA ARG A 140 8.77 -17.07 6.26
C ARG A 140 9.71 -17.94 5.42
N LYS A 141 10.02 -19.16 5.88
CA LYS A 141 10.92 -20.10 5.18
C LYS A 141 10.39 -20.58 3.83
N ARG A 142 9.09 -20.45 3.56
CA ARG A 142 8.43 -20.89 2.32
C ARG A 142 8.04 -19.74 1.39
N ILE A 143 8.51 -18.53 1.67
CA ILE A 143 8.16 -17.33 0.90
C ILE A 143 9.41 -16.88 0.15
N HIS A 144 9.31 -16.84 -1.17
CA HIS A 144 10.36 -16.32 -2.05
C HIS A 144 10.31 -14.79 -2.11
N GLU A 145 9.10 -14.22 -2.12
CA GLU A 145 8.88 -12.79 -2.17
C GLU A 145 7.62 -12.39 -1.39
N LEU A 146 7.70 -11.26 -0.69
CA LEU A 146 6.56 -10.60 -0.08
C LEU A 146 6.38 -9.22 -0.71
N GLN A 147 5.21 -8.95 -1.26
CA GLN A 147 4.79 -7.62 -1.69
C GLN A 147 3.83 -7.04 -0.67
N PHE A 148 3.94 -5.75 -0.38
CA PHE A 148 3.02 -5.06 0.50
C PHE A 148 2.69 -3.65 0.02
N LEU A 149 1.51 -3.16 0.37
CA LEU A 149 1.08 -1.79 0.20
C LEU A 149 0.59 -1.28 1.55
N ILE A 150 1.21 -0.19 2.02
CA ILE A 150 0.78 0.55 3.21
C ILE A 150 0.16 1.85 2.74
N VAL A 151 -1.08 2.12 3.15
CA VAL A 151 -1.79 3.36 2.88
C VAL A 151 -1.99 4.11 4.20
N SER A 152 -1.44 5.32 4.26
CA SER A 152 -1.51 6.24 5.40
C SER A 152 -2.25 7.52 4.99
N PRO A 153 -3.54 7.69 5.33
CA PRO A 153 -4.30 8.87 4.98
C PRO A 153 -3.71 10.14 5.61
N HIS A 154 -3.61 11.24 4.85
CA HIS A 154 -3.25 12.54 5.42
C HIS A 154 -4.37 12.93 6.41
N ASN A 155 -4.04 13.12 7.69
CA ASN A 155 -5.00 13.35 8.80
C ASN A 155 -5.64 12.10 9.43
N SER A 156 -4.96 10.95 9.37
CA SER A 156 -5.30 9.79 10.20
C SER A 156 -4.04 9.12 10.75
N ASN A 157 -4.12 8.61 11.97
CA ASN A 157 -3.09 7.72 12.52
C ASN A 157 -3.31 6.25 12.10
N SER A 158 -4.35 5.98 11.31
CA SER A 158 -4.63 4.64 10.79
C SER A 158 -3.68 4.27 9.66
N LEU A 159 -3.17 3.05 9.70
CA LEU A 159 -2.42 2.44 8.61
C LEU A 159 -3.22 1.27 8.06
N PHE A 160 -3.38 1.24 6.74
CA PHE A 160 -3.99 0.11 6.05
C PHE A 160 -2.91 -0.65 5.31
N THR A 161 -2.65 -1.88 5.73
CA THR A 161 -1.64 -2.73 5.11
C THR A 161 -2.33 -3.85 4.35
N THR A 162 -1.95 -4.04 3.10
CA THR A 162 -2.29 -5.23 2.33
C THR A 162 -1.01 -5.89 1.86
N GLN A 163 -1.01 -7.22 1.80
CA GLN A 163 0.18 -7.98 1.44
C GLN A 163 -0.16 -9.17 0.55
N LYS A 164 0.82 -9.58 -0.24
CA LYS A 164 0.77 -10.73 -1.15
C LYS A 164 2.06 -11.51 -1.01
N THR A 165 1.94 -12.80 -0.71
CA THR A 165 3.08 -13.72 -0.65
C THR A 165 3.22 -14.47 -1.97
N ILE A 166 4.46 -14.63 -2.43
CA ILE A 166 4.84 -15.47 -3.55
C ILE A 166 5.69 -16.60 -2.98
N LYS A 167 5.15 -17.82 -3.12
CA LYS A 167 5.72 -19.05 -2.55
C LYS A 167 6.50 -19.83 -3.59
#